data_AF-A0A534XQR7-F1
#
_entry.id   AF-A0A534XQR7-F1
#
_cell.length_a   1.000
_cell.length_b   1.000
_cell.length_c   1.000
_cell.angle_alpha   90.00
_cell.angle_beta   90.00
_cell.angle_gamma   90.00
#
_symmetry.space_group_name_H-M   'P 1'
#
loop_
_entity.id
_entity.type
_entity.pdbx_description
1 polymer ?
#
loop_
_entity_poly.entity_id
_entity_poly.type
_entity_poly.pdbx_seq_one_letter_code
_entity_poly.pdbx_strand_id
1 'polypeptide(L)'
;MEAQQGNPNSLLWWTKRLIALRKRFQAFGRGTIEFLSPENPKVLAFIRQYEDETVLVVANLSRFTQFVELDLRQFKGRVPVELIGRTKFPQIGELPYLLTLGEHAFYWFSLDEPRTAAVDAKEASYHPPALDTGSNWEEGFTPAERSALESVLPAWLEGRRWLRAHGREISQARVLDVIPFDSIRVAVLDVEFSHGEPEQYVLPLALESGEKAPPQSVIATVRRAGGSQAALVDALSDPAASAALLEAVRTGTRSKGATGTLAGTARPGIPQGEPRPYKQEHHAASVQYGDALLLKFYRRLGEGVSPELEIGRALGERAPSAPVPPLWGSLELRPRRGEPITLATLLGYVPNQGSAWHFFREELRRYFERALATPRDLKPSARTPSSVLDFAEAEVPSAAREILGSSLAAARLLGKRTAELHDALLSPDDPAFAAEPYSAHDQRSIYQTKRNLT
;
A
#
# COMPACT_ATOMS: atom_id res chain seq x y z
N MET A 1 -31.85 6.60 33.45
CA MET A 1 -30.79 7.58 33.10
C MET A 1 -29.40 6.98 33.33
N GLU A 2 -29.10 6.41 34.50
CA GLU A 2 -27.81 5.75 34.79
C GLU A 2 -27.51 4.55 33.87
N ALA A 3 -28.51 3.70 33.57
CA ALA A 3 -28.34 2.54 32.69
C ALA A 3 -27.97 2.89 31.23
N GLN A 4 -28.25 4.10 30.74
CA GLN A 4 -27.82 4.54 29.41
C GLN A 4 -26.44 5.21 29.42
N GLN A 5 -25.97 5.72 30.56
CA GLN A 5 -24.62 6.30 30.66
C GLN A 5 -23.53 5.22 30.69
N GLY A 6 -23.83 4.05 31.24
CA GLY A 6 -22.92 2.90 31.37
C GLY A 6 -22.75 2.01 30.14
N ASN A 7 -23.45 2.28 29.03
CA ASN A 7 -23.38 1.48 27.80
C ASN A 7 -22.86 2.36 26.64
N PRO A 8 -21.68 2.07 26.05
CA PRO A 8 -21.14 2.84 24.92
C PRO A 8 -21.99 2.74 23.65
N ASN A 9 -22.83 1.71 23.55
CA ASN A 9 -23.81 1.52 22.48
C ASN A 9 -25.17 2.17 22.80
N SER A 10 -25.24 3.02 23.84
CA SER A 10 -26.49 3.71 24.17
C SER A 10 -26.84 4.79 23.16
N LEU A 11 -28.14 5.03 23.03
CA LEU A 11 -28.71 6.10 22.18
C LEU A 11 -28.07 7.46 22.48
N LEU A 12 -27.65 7.71 23.72
CA LEU A 12 -27.02 8.97 24.14
C LEU A 12 -25.63 9.18 23.51
N TRP A 13 -24.75 8.17 23.58
CA TRP A 13 -23.40 8.25 22.99
C TRP A 13 -23.45 8.28 21.47
N TRP A 14 -24.39 7.53 20.90
CA TRP A 14 -24.71 7.56 19.48
C TRP A 14 -25.18 8.94 19.01
N THR A 15 -26.11 9.58 19.74
CA THR A 15 -26.60 10.92 19.42
C THR A 15 -25.49 11.98 19.49
N LYS A 16 -24.60 11.91 20.49
CA LYS A 16 -23.43 12.80 20.59
C LYS A 16 -22.48 12.64 19.40
N ARG A 17 -22.24 11.41 18.94
CA ARG A 17 -21.37 11.11 17.78
C ARG A 17 -21.95 11.70 16.48
N LEU A 18 -23.27 11.60 16.28
CA LEU A 18 -23.95 12.18 15.12
C LEU A 18 -23.92 13.72 15.12
N ILE A 19 -24.10 14.36 16.28
CA ILE A 19 -24.02 15.83 16.38
C ILE A 19 -22.61 16.32 16.04
N ALA A 20 -21.56 15.66 16.54
CA ALA A 20 -20.18 16.02 16.24
C ALA A 20 -19.86 15.88 14.74
N LEU A 21 -20.33 14.80 14.12
CA LEU A 21 -20.13 14.55 12.69
C LEU A 21 -20.89 15.58 11.82
N ARG A 22 -22.13 15.91 12.19
CA ARG A 22 -22.92 16.98 11.56
C ARG A 22 -22.25 18.35 11.65
N LYS A 23 -21.59 18.67 12.77
CA LYS A 23 -20.84 19.95 12.93
C LYS A 23 -19.58 19.99 12.08
N ARG A 24 -19.00 18.83 11.77
CA ARG A 24 -17.75 18.71 11.01
C ARG A 24 -17.95 18.85 9.50
N PHE A 25 -19.04 18.30 8.96
CA PHE A 25 -19.37 18.34 7.54
C PHE A 25 -20.44 19.41 7.28
N GLN A 26 -20.05 20.50 6.64
CA GLN A 26 -20.94 21.64 6.42
C GLN A 26 -22.09 21.30 5.45
N ALA A 27 -21.87 20.33 4.56
CA ALA A 27 -22.91 19.80 3.67
C ALA A 27 -24.21 19.41 4.41
N PHE A 28 -24.14 18.90 5.65
CA PHE A 28 -25.33 18.56 6.43
C PHE A 28 -26.12 19.76 6.98
N GLY A 29 -25.53 20.95 7.05
CA GLY A 29 -26.18 22.15 7.57
C GLY A 29 -26.52 23.17 6.48
N ARG A 30 -25.61 23.33 5.51
CA ARG A 30 -25.63 24.41 4.50
C ARG A 30 -25.70 23.91 3.06
N GLY A 31 -25.54 22.60 2.84
CA GLY A 31 -25.54 22.05 1.49
C GLY A 31 -26.91 22.03 0.82
N THR A 32 -26.91 21.91 -0.50
CA THR A 32 -28.09 21.56 -1.31
C THR A 32 -28.59 20.16 -0.93
N ILE A 33 -29.80 19.79 -1.34
CA ILE A 33 -30.32 18.44 -1.20
C ILE A 33 -30.87 17.95 -2.54
N GLU A 34 -30.36 16.81 -3.01
CA GLU A 34 -30.82 16.15 -4.22
C GLU A 34 -31.28 14.73 -3.87
N PHE A 35 -32.57 14.44 -4.04
CA PHE A 35 -33.09 13.11 -3.73
C PHE A 35 -32.79 12.13 -4.85
N LEU A 36 -32.21 10.99 -4.48
CA LEU A 36 -32.14 9.84 -5.37
C LEU A 36 -33.49 9.13 -5.33
N SER A 37 -33.95 8.64 -6.47
CA SER A 37 -35.24 7.94 -6.59
C SER A 37 -35.02 6.44 -6.81
N PRO A 38 -34.59 5.67 -5.78
CA PRO A 38 -34.45 4.23 -5.91
C PRO A 38 -35.81 3.54 -6.05
N GLU A 39 -35.82 2.36 -6.68
CA GLU A 39 -37.04 1.56 -6.82
C GLU A 39 -37.60 1.10 -5.46
N ASN A 40 -36.77 0.98 -4.42
CA ASN A 40 -37.20 0.58 -3.09
C ASN A 40 -37.69 1.79 -2.27
N PRO A 41 -39.02 2.01 -2.09
CA PRO A 41 -39.55 3.17 -1.38
C PRO A 41 -39.31 3.11 0.13
N LYS A 42 -38.84 1.98 0.67
CA LYS A 42 -38.49 1.84 2.10
C LYS A 42 -37.10 2.40 2.41
N VAL A 43 -36.33 2.76 1.40
CA VAL A 43 -35.00 3.35 1.55
C VAL A 43 -35.03 4.78 1.04
N LEU A 44 -34.72 5.72 1.92
CA LEU A 44 -34.54 7.12 1.57
C LEU A 44 -33.07 7.37 1.23
N ALA A 45 -32.80 7.82 0.01
CA ALA A 45 -31.45 8.17 -0.41
C ALA A 45 -31.40 9.59 -1.00
N PHE A 46 -30.40 10.37 -0.62
CA PHE A 46 -30.21 11.73 -1.13
C PHE A 46 -28.76 12.18 -0.99
N ILE A 47 -28.40 13.18 -1.77
CA ILE A 47 -27.08 13.78 -1.80
C ILE A 47 -27.14 15.18 -1.20
N ARG A 48 -26.13 15.52 -0.41
CA ARG A 48 -25.90 16.84 0.16
C ARG A 48 -24.60 17.38 -0.41
N GLN A 49 -24.62 18.55 -1.02
CA GLN A 49 -23.41 19.15 -1.59
C GLN A 49 -23.21 20.58 -1.09
N TYR A 50 -21.99 20.90 -0.66
CA TYR A 50 -21.60 22.25 -0.23
C TYR A 50 -20.13 22.47 -0.57
N GLU A 51 -19.84 23.43 -1.46
CA GLU A 51 -18.48 23.65 -2.00
C GLU A 51 -17.92 22.32 -2.55
N ASP A 52 -16.74 21.89 -2.07
CA ASP A 52 -16.10 20.64 -2.49
C ASP A 52 -16.60 19.41 -1.72
N GLU A 53 -17.46 19.58 -0.69
CA GLU A 53 -18.01 18.47 0.10
C GLU A 53 -19.21 17.83 -0.60
N THR A 54 -19.14 16.53 -0.89
CA THR A 54 -20.27 15.74 -1.40
C THR A 54 -20.57 14.60 -0.45
N VAL A 55 -21.79 14.58 0.11
CA VAL A 55 -22.23 13.55 1.06
C VAL A 55 -23.45 12.80 0.53
N LEU A 56 -23.33 11.48 0.38
CA LEU A 56 -24.46 10.59 0.11
C LEU A 56 -25.06 10.07 1.42
N VAL A 57 -26.35 10.24 1.60
CA VAL A 57 -27.14 9.73 2.72
C VAL A 57 -28.05 8.62 2.22
N VAL A 58 -28.03 7.47 2.88
CA VAL A 58 -28.89 6.32 2.57
C VAL A 58 -29.47 5.79 3.87
N ALA A 59 -30.79 5.82 4.04
CA ALA A 59 -31.45 5.43 5.28
C ALA A 59 -32.56 4.41 5.04
N ASN A 60 -32.49 3.28 5.71
CA ASN A 60 -33.56 2.30 5.77
C ASN A 60 -34.64 2.78 6.73
N LEU A 61 -35.86 3.02 6.22
CA LEU A 61 -37.01 3.42 7.03
C LEU A 61 -37.80 2.21 7.55
N SER A 62 -37.44 1.00 7.13
CA SER A 62 -38.07 -0.26 7.53
C SER A 62 -37.43 -0.85 8.78
N ARG A 63 -38.25 -1.56 9.56
CA ARG A 63 -37.81 -2.44 10.66
C ARG A 63 -37.21 -3.77 10.20
N PHE A 64 -37.09 -3.98 8.89
CA PHE A 64 -36.51 -5.17 8.29
C PHE A 64 -35.32 -4.77 7.44
N THR A 65 -34.36 -5.68 7.28
CA THR A 65 -33.25 -5.53 6.33
C THR A 65 -33.80 -5.19 4.93
N GLN A 66 -33.20 -4.19 4.29
CA GLN A 66 -33.53 -3.78 2.93
C GLN A 66 -32.26 -3.76 2.10
N PHE A 67 -32.41 -3.92 0.79
CA PHE A 67 -31.38 -3.54 -0.16
C PHE A 67 -31.89 -2.40 -1.03
N VAL A 68 -30.95 -1.64 -1.61
CA VAL A 68 -31.23 -0.56 -2.56
C VAL A 68 -30.17 -0.57 -3.64
N GLU A 69 -30.59 -0.29 -4.87
CA GLU A 69 -29.71 0.01 -5.99
C GLU A 69 -29.81 1.51 -6.27
N LEU A 70 -28.66 2.20 -6.26
CA LEU A 70 -28.59 3.64 -6.43
C LEU A 70 -27.90 3.98 -7.75
N ASP A 71 -28.53 4.85 -8.56
CA ASP A 71 -27.86 5.44 -9.70
C ASP A 71 -26.87 6.52 -9.23
N LEU A 72 -25.59 6.16 -9.18
CA LEU A 72 -24.50 7.04 -8.79
C LEU A 72 -23.54 7.33 -9.94
N ARG A 73 -23.97 7.12 -11.20
CA ARG A 73 -23.08 7.24 -12.38
C ARG A 73 -22.38 8.59 -12.49
N GLN A 74 -23.00 9.67 -12.01
CA GLN A 74 -22.39 11.00 -11.96
C GLN A 74 -21.12 11.07 -11.06
N PHE A 75 -20.94 10.13 -10.13
CA PHE A 75 -19.76 10.01 -9.26
C PHE A 75 -18.87 8.82 -9.65
N LYS A 76 -18.96 8.33 -10.89
CA LYS A 76 -18.12 7.24 -11.39
C LYS A 76 -16.65 7.51 -11.07
N GLY A 77 -15.98 6.46 -10.58
CA GLY A 77 -14.57 6.52 -10.21
C GLY A 77 -14.33 6.97 -8.75
N ARG A 78 -15.32 7.54 -8.06
CA ARG A 78 -15.19 7.90 -6.64
C ARG A 78 -15.34 6.67 -5.75
N VAL A 79 -14.66 6.69 -4.61
CA VAL A 79 -14.70 5.62 -3.58
C VAL A 79 -15.49 6.15 -2.38
N PRO A 80 -16.72 5.66 -2.14
CA PRO A 80 -17.51 6.12 -0.99
C PRO A 80 -16.82 5.77 0.32
N VAL A 81 -16.71 6.74 1.23
CA VAL A 81 -16.14 6.54 2.56
C VAL A 81 -17.21 6.79 3.61
N GLU A 82 -17.59 5.74 4.34
CA GLU A 82 -18.61 5.84 5.39
C GLU A 82 -18.09 6.73 6.53
N LEU A 83 -18.83 7.78 6.89
CA LEU A 83 -18.33 8.91 7.67
C LEU A 83 -18.15 8.59 9.16
N ILE A 84 -18.87 7.60 9.71
CA ILE A 84 -18.80 7.23 11.12
C ILE A 84 -17.57 6.33 11.36
N GLY A 85 -17.45 5.26 10.58
CA GLY A 85 -16.43 4.23 10.65
C GLY A 85 -15.13 4.57 9.92
N ARG A 86 -15.23 5.40 8.87
CA ARG A 86 -14.21 5.67 7.84
C ARG A 86 -13.88 4.46 6.98
N THR A 87 -14.86 3.57 6.80
CA THR A 87 -14.73 2.39 5.97
C THR A 87 -14.88 2.78 4.51
N LYS A 88 -13.91 2.41 3.67
CA LYS A 88 -14.00 2.55 2.22
C LYS A 88 -14.90 1.45 1.66
N PHE A 89 -15.85 1.83 0.84
CA PHE A 89 -16.72 0.92 0.11
C PHE A 89 -16.22 0.72 -1.33
N PRO A 90 -16.73 -0.26 -2.10
CA PRO A 90 -16.34 -0.46 -3.49
C PRO A 90 -16.44 0.83 -4.33
N GLN A 91 -15.55 0.99 -5.31
CA GLN A 91 -15.57 2.15 -6.20
C GLN A 91 -16.88 2.21 -7.00
N ILE A 92 -17.40 3.41 -7.23
CA ILE A 92 -18.61 3.61 -8.05
C ILE A 92 -18.27 3.35 -9.52
N GLY A 93 -18.95 2.37 -10.13
CA GLY A 93 -18.83 2.01 -11.54
C GLY A 93 -19.99 2.54 -12.39
N GLU A 94 -20.24 1.87 -13.52
CA GLU A 94 -21.36 2.18 -14.44
C GLU A 94 -22.68 1.53 -14.02
N LEU A 95 -22.61 0.43 -13.26
CA LEU A 95 -23.78 -0.30 -12.79
C LEU A 95 -24.38 0.39 -11.54
N PRO A 96 -25.70 0.22 -11.30
CA PRO A 96 -26.33 0.69 -10.06
C PRO A 96 -25.56 0.21 -8.82
N TYR A 97 -25.36 1.13 -7.89
CA TYR A 97 -24.58 0.89 -6.69
C TYR A 97 -25.45 0.18 -5.64
N LEU A 98 -25.23 -1.13 -5.47
CA LEU A 98 -25.99 -1.97 -4.56
C LEU A 98 -25.53 -1.78 -3.10
N LEU A 99 -26.48 -1.51 -2.21
CA LEU A 99 -26.26 -1.45 -0.76
C LEU A 99 -27.28 -2.32 -0.02
N THR A 100 -26.81 -3.01 1.02
CA THR A 100 -27.67 -3.71 1.98
C THR A 100 -27.62 -3.02 3.33
N LEU A 101 -28.78 -2.72 3.90
CA LEU A 101 -28.93 -2.00 5.17
C LEU A 101 -29.72 -2.87 6.15
N GLY A 102 -29.22 -2.99 7.38
CA GLY A 102 -29.97 -3.59 8.49
C GLY A 102 -31.21 -2.79 8.89
N GLU A 103 -32.01 -3.30 9.83
CA GLU A 103 -33.19 -2.61 10.35
C GLU A 103 -32.87 -1.19 10.82
N HIS A 104 -33.63 -0.20 10.33
CA HIS A 104 -33.44 1.22 10.66
C HIS A 104 -32.01 1.77 10.49
N ALA A 105 -31.14 1.05 9.78
CA ALA A 105 -29.76 1.44 9.56
C ALA A 105 -29.68 2.56 8.53
N PHE A 106 -28.64 3.38 8.65
CA PHE A 106 -28.31 4.35 7.63
C PHE A 106 -26.80 4.41 7.42
N TYR A 107 -26.42 4.93 6.26
CA TYR A 107 -25.06 5.28 5.92
C TYR A 107 -24.97 6.74 5.53
N TRP A 108 -23.90 7.39 5.97
CA TRP A 108 -23.44 8.65 5.42
C TRP A 108 -22.10 8.41 4.76
N PHE A 109 -21.99 8.65 3.46
CA PHE A 109 -20.75 8.50 2.71
C PHE A 109 -20.22 9.88 2.31
N SER A 110 -18.94 10.16 2.53
CA SER A 110 -18.26 11.18 1.73
C SER A 110 -17.94 10.58 0.36
N LEU A 111 -18.28 11.36 -0.67
CA LEU A 111 -17.94 11.13 -2.07
C LEU A 111 -16.92 12.18 -2.53
N ASP A 112 -16.13 12.76 -1.62
CA ASP A 112 -15.10 13.73 -2.00
C ASP A 112 -14.02 13.04 -2.84
N GLU A 113 -13.34 13.79 -3.70
CA GLU A 113 -12.16 13.26 -4.39
C GLU A 113 -11.08 12.95 -3.34
N PRO A 114 -10.72 11.67 -3.10
CA PRO A 114 -9.59 11.41 -2.21
C PRO A 114 -8.33 12.07 -2.79
N ARG A 115 -7.37 12.48 -1.95
CA ARG A 115 -6.03 12.92 -2.44
C ARG A 115 -5.28 11.82 -3.22
N THR A 116 -5.78 10.58 -3.25
CA THR A 116 -5.36 9.49 -4.15
C THR A 116 -6.10 9.47 -5.49
N ALA A 117 -7.23 10.17 -5.64
CA ALA A 117 -8.03 10.25 -6.86
C ALA A 117 -7.30 10.91 -8.01
N ALA A 118 -6.41 11.88 -7.77
CA ALA A 118 -5.66 12.49 -8.86
C ALA A 118 -4.74 11.45 -9.55
N VAL A 119 -4.09 10.58 -8.77
CA VAL A 119 -3.26 9.49 -9.30
C VAL A 119 -4.14 8.40 -9.92
N ASP A 120 -5.24 8.02 -9.25
CA ASP A 120 -6.18 7.02 -9.77
C ASP A 120 -6.91 7.49 -11.04
N ALA A 121 -7.17 8.79 -11.17
CA ALA A 121 -7.77 9.40 -12.35
C ALA A 121 -6.76 9.50 -13.50
N LYS A 122 -5.50 9.87 -13.22
CA LYS A 122 -4.42 9.80 -14.21
C LYS A 122 -4.18 8.36 -14.69
N GLU A 123 -4.23 7.39 -13.79
CA GLU A 123 -4.13 5.97 -14.14
C GLU A 123 -5.32 5.51 -15.01
N ALA A 124 -6.55 5.93 -14.66
CA ALA A 124 -7.76 5.56 -15.39
C ALA A 124 -7.92 6.27 -16.74
N SER A 125 -7.37 7.48 -16.90
CA SER A 125 -7.42 8.25 -18.15
C SER A 125 -6.29 7.88 -19.13
N TYR A 126 -5.34 7.04 -18.71
CA TYR A 126 -4.24 6.61 -19.56
C TYR A 126 -4.76 5.74 -20.71
N HIS A 127 -4.52 6.21 -21.94
CA HIS A 127 -4.79 5.47 -23.16
C HIS A 127 -3.48 4.96 -23.76
N PRO A 128 -3.24 3.64 -23.81
CA PRO A 128 -1.99 3.10 -24.32
C PRO A 128 -1.75 3.49 -25.79
N PRO A 129 -0.65 4.18 -26.11
CA PRO A 129 -0.29 4.52 -27.48
C PRO A 129 0.15 3.27 -28.25
N ALA A 130 0.13 3.35 -29.59
CA ALA A 130 0.65 2.29 -30.45
C ALA A 130 2.15 2.50 -30.74
N LEU A 131 2.92 1.43 -30.65
CA LEU A 131 4.34 1.37 -30.99
C LEU A 131 4.54 0.33 -32.10
N ASP A 132 5.37 0.65 -33.08
CA ASP A 132 5.78 -0.31 -34.10
C ASP A 132 7.09 -0.99 -33.65
N THR A 133 7.09 -2.32 -33.55
CA THR A 133 8.29 -3.10 -33.25
C THR A 133 8.62 -4.00 -34.43
N GLY A 134 9.78 -3.77 -35.03
CA GLY A 134 10.27 -4.56 -36.16
C GLY A 134 11.10 -5.77 -35.73
N SER A 135 11.60 -5.80 -34.49
CA SER A 135 12.50 -6.83 -34.00
C SER A 135 11.77 -8.01 -33.31
N ASN A 136 12.45 -9.15 -33.23
CA ASN A 136 12.01 -10.25 -32.37
C ASN A 136 12.19 -9.85 -30.91
N TRP A 137 11.17 -10.04 -30.06
CA TRP A 137 11.24 -9.76 -28.63
C TRP A 137 12.49 -10.37 -27.97
N GLU A 138 12.90 -11.56 -28.44
CA GLU A 138 14.07 -12.30 -27.97
C GLU A 138 15.40 -11.56 -28.19
N GLU A 139 15.53 -10.77 -29.25
CA GLU A 139 16.78 -10.14 -29.69
C GLU A 139 17.06 -8.78 -29.00
N GLY A 140 16.12 -8.28 -28.20
CA GLY A 140 16.24 -7.01 -27.47
C GLY A 140 15.77 -5.80 -28.28
N PHE A 141 15.79 -4.62 -27.66
CA PHE A 141 15.23 -3.40 -28.26
C PHE A 141 16.28 -2.69 -29.12
N THR A 142 15.92 -2.40 -30.38
CA THR A 142 16.66 -1.51 -31.27
C THR A 142 16.67 -0.06 -30.76
N PRO A 143 17.58 0.81 -31.21
CA PRO A 143 17.58 2.23 -30.82
C PRO A 143 16.26 2.95 -31.13
N ALA A 144 15.61 2.61 -32.24
CA ALA A 144 14.31 3.18 -32.61
C ALA A 144 13.20 2.73 -31.63
N GLU A 145 13.15 1.45 -31.27
CA GLU A 145 12.17 0.94 -30.31
C GLU A 145 12.40 1.48 -28.89
N ARG A 146 13.67 1.71 -28.50
CA ARG A 146 14.00 2.40 -27.25
C ARG A 146 13.47 3.82 -27.24
N SER A 147 13.74 4.59 -28.29
CA SER A 147 13.25 5.98 -28.40
C SER A 147 11.72 6.04 -28.42
N ALA A 148 11.07 5.06 -29.06
CA ALA A 148 9.62 4.94 -29.05
C ALA A 148 9.09 4.64 -27.63
N LEU A 149 9.76 3.75 -26.88
CA LEU A 149 9.44 3.48 -25.48
C LEU A 149 9.63 4.72 -24.59
N GLU A 150 10.74 5.46 -24.76
CA GLU A 150 11.01 6.72 -24.04
C GLU A 150 9.90 7.76 -24.23
N SER A 151 9.27 7.81 -25.41
CA SER A 151 8.18 8.75 -25.68
C SER A 151 6.88 8.45 -24.93
N VAL A 152 6.65 7.18 -24.56
CA VAL A 152 5.38 6.74 -23.93
C VAL A 152 5.50 6.60 -22.41
N LEU A 153 6.72 6.38 -21.91
CA LEU A 153 6.98 6.14 -20.49
C LEU A 153 6.54 7.29 -19.56
N PRO A 154 6.78 8.60 -19.85
CA PRO A 154 6.43 9.67 -18.92
C PRO A 154 4.95 9.66 -18.54
N ALA A 155 4.05 9.64 -19.53
CA ALA A 155 2.61 9.64 -19.31
C ALA A 155 2.14 8.38 -18.56
N TRP A 156 2.74 7.22 -18.84
CA TRP A 156 2.41 5.99 -18.13
C TRP A 156 2.88 6.03 -16.66
N LEU A 157 4.12 6.47 -16.43
CA LEU A 157 4.78 6.53 -15.12
C LEU A 157 4.05 7.47 -14.16
N GLU A 158 3.57 8.63 -14.63
CA GLU A 158 2.86 9.60 -13.79
C GLU A 158 1.57 9.05 -13.15
N GLY A 159 0.94 8.05 -13.78
CA GLY A 159 -0.23 7.36 -13.24
C GLY A 159 0.10 6.31 -12.18
N ARG A 160 1.38 6.01 -11.89
CA ARG A 160 1.74 4.88 -11.04
C ARG A 160 1.85 5.26 -9.57
N ARG A 161 1.08 4.57 -8.72
CA ARG A 161 1.13 4.73 -7.25
C ARG A 161 2.50 4.48 -6.61
N TRP A 162 3.32 3.63 -7.24
CA TRP A 162 4.68 3.34 -6.75
C TRP A 162 5.69 4.43 -7.12
N LEU A 163 5.37 5.31 -8.08
CA LEU A 163 6.20 6.44 -8.43
C LEU A 163 6.07 7.52 -7.36
N ARG A 164 7.11 7.69 -6.53
CA ARG A 164 7.14 8.74 -5.51
C ARG A 164 7.70 10.03 -6.08
N ALA A 165 6.92 10.63 -6.97
CA ALA A 165 7.24 11.94 -7.55
C ALA A 165 7.25 13.07 -6.51
N HIS A 166 6.60 12.92 -5.34
CA HIS A 166 6.49 13.97 -4.31
C HIS A 166 5.93 15.30 -4.85
N GLY A 167 5.05 15.23 -5.86
CA GLY A 167 4.49 16.42 -6.53
C GLY A 167 5.34 16.97 -7.69
N ARG A 168 6.48 16.35 -8.01
CA ARG A 168 7.29 16.67 -9.19
C ARG A 168 6.65 16.11 -10.47
N GLU A 169 6.67 16.88 -11.54
CA GLU A 169 6.25 16.41 -12.87
C GLU A 169 7.45 15.76 -13.59
N ILE A 170 7.19 14.74 -14.41
CA ILE A 170 8.24 14.08 -15.19
C ILE A 170 8.49 14.93 -16.44
N SER A 171 9.74 15.38 -16.64
CA SER A 171 10.13 16.08 -17.87
C SER A 171 10.57 15.09 -18.96
N GLN A 172 11.26 14.02 -18.58
CA GLN A 172 11.76 13.00 -19.51
C GLN A 172 11.94 11.64 -18.80
N ALA A 173 11.76 10.55 -19.53
CA ALA A 173 12.20 9.22 -19.11
C ALA A 173 13.09 8.61 -20.20
N ARG A 174 14.38 8.40 -19.89
CA ARG A 174 15.36 7.79 -20.80
C ARG A 174 15.57 6.32 -20.48
N VAL A 175 15.74 5.48 -21.50
CA VAL A 175 16.00 4.05 -21.36
C VAL A 175 17.51 3.83 -21.41
N LEU A 176 18.13 3.65 -20.24
CA LEU A 176 19.56 3.38 -20.12
C LEU A 176 19.93 1.99 -20.64
N ASP A 177 19.06 1.01 -20.38
CA ASP A 177 19.28 -0.38 -20.75
C ASP A 177 17.98 -1.17 -20.82
N VAL A 178 17.99 -2.25 -21.60
CA VAL A 178 16.91 -3.24 -21.63
C VAL A 178 17.55 -4.62 -21.59
N ILE A 179 17.52 -5.24 -20.42
CA ILE A 179 18.24 -6.48 -20.17
C ILE A 179 17.29 -7.65 -20.38
N PRO A 180 17.60 -8.62 -21.27
CA PRO A 180 16.80 -9.84 -21.41
C PRO A 180 16.91 -10.67 -20.14
N PHE A 181 15.80 -11.14 -19.58
CA PHE A 181 15.81 -11.98 -18.38
C PHE A 181 14.72 -13.03 -18.52
N ASP A 182 15.10 -14.22 -18.99
CA ASP A 182 14.15 -15.25 -19.44
C ASP A 182 13.15 -14.67 -20.48
N SER A 183 11.84 -14.87 -20.30
CA SER A 183 10.80 -14.35 -21.19
C SER A 183 10.48 -12.86 -21.00
N ILE A 184 11.01 -12.23 -19.94
CA ILE A 184 10.78 -10.81 -19.64
C ILE A 184 11.96 -9.93 -20.05
N ARG A 185 11.73 -8.62 -20.11
CA ARG A 185 12.77 -7.61 -20.32
C ARG A 185 12.81 -6.70 -19.11
N VAL A 186 14.00 -6.38 -18.62
CA VAL A 186 14.14 -5.47 -17.47
C VAL A 186 14.74 -4.17 -17.98
N ALA A 187 13.89 -3.15 -18.09
CA ALA A 187 14.29 -1.81 -18.50
C ALA A 187 14.88 -1.05 -17.30
N VAL A 188 16.07 -0.47 -17.49
CA VAL A 188 16.66 0.49 -16.55
C VAL A 188 16.42 1.88 -17.11
N LEU A 189 15.76 2.72 -16.33
CA LEU A 189 15.28 4.03 -16.72
C LEU A 189 16.00 5.12 -15.92
N ASP A 190 16.25 6.25 -16.56
CA ASP A 190 16.63 7.51 -15.92
C ASP A 190 15.46 8.47 -16.06
N VAL A 191 14.86 8.87 -14.93
CA VAL A 191 13.66 9.71 -14.91
C VAL A 191 14.04 11.10 -14.44
N GLU A 192 13.95 12.06 -15.36
CA GLU A 192 14.18 13.47 -15.10
C GLU A 192 12.86 14.13 -14.69
N PHE A 193 12.93 15.01 -13.69
CA PHE A 193 11.80 15.77 -13.19
C PHE A 193 11.94 17.24 -13.58
N SER A 194 10.82 17.98 -13.57
CA SER A 194 10.83 19.43 -13.80
C SER A 194 11.67 20.21 -12.78
N HIS A 195 11.91 19.63 -11.61
CA HIS A 195 12.79 20.15 -10.56
C HIS A 195 13.35 19.03 -9.69
N GLY A 196 14.55 19.24 -9.15
CA GLY A 196 15.28 18.27 -8.32
C GLY A 196 16.16 17.32 -9.14
N GLU A 197 16.83 16.42 -8.44
CA GLU A 197 17.74 15.44 -9.05
C GLU A 197 16.97 14.35 -9.81
N PRO A 198 17.54 13.83 -10.93
CA PRO A 198 17.00 12.67 -11.61
C PRO A 198 17.04 11.43 -10.73
N GLU A 199 16.15 10.49 -11.01
CA GLU A 199 16.07 9.23 -10.27
C GLU A 199 16.06 8.05 -11.24
N GLN A 200 16.80 7.00 -10.88
CA GLN A 200 16.81 5.78 -11.67
C GLN A 200 15.73 4.81 -11.24
N TYR A 201 15.07 4.20 -12.22
CA TYR A 201 13.98 3.24 -12.03
C TYR A 201 14.23 1.95 -12.80
N VAL A 202 13.62 0.86 -12.35
CA VAL A 202 13.59 -0.43 -13.03
C VAL A 202 12.16 -0.84 -13.33
N LEU A 203 11.92 -1.20 -14.58
CA LEU A 203 10.64 -1.62 -15.11
C LEU A 203 10.78 -2.97 -15.81
N PRO A 204 10.35 -4.08 -15.17
CA PRO A 204 10.15 -5.34 -15.86
C PRO A 204 8.97 -5.23 -16.85
N LEU A 205 9.22 -5.66 -18.08
CA LEU A 205 8.36 -5.56 -19.26
C LEU A 205 8.06 -6.96 -19.79
N ALA A 206 6.83 -7.17 -20.26
CA ALA A 206 6.42 -8.37 -20.95
C ALA A 206 5.56 -8.03 -22.18
N LEU A 207 5.50 -8.96 -23.14
CA LEU A 207 4.54 -8.88 -24.25
C LEU A 207 3.40 -9.86 -24.01
N GLU A 208 2.20 -9.34 -23.81
CA GLU A 208 0.99 -10.14 -23.69
C GLU A 208 0.27 -10.20 -25.04
N SER A 209 0.08 -11.41 -25.56
CA SER A 209 -0.65 -11.63 -26.81
C SER A 209 -2.12 -11.91 -26.49
N GLY A 210 -2.91 -10.87 -26.15
CA GLY A 210 -4.35 -11.03 -25.89
C GLY A 210 -5.06 -9.81 -25.30
N GLU A 211 -6.40 -9.78 -25.38
CA GLU A 211 -7.30 -8.73 -24.85
C GLU A 211 -7.46 -8.74 -23.31
N LYS A 212 -6.66 -9.54 -22.58
CA LYS A 212 -6.87 -9.81 -21.13
C LYS A 212 -5.95 -9.03 -20.20
N ALA A 213 -5.02 -8.24 -20.73
CA ALA A 213 -4.15 -7.39 -19.94
C ALA A 213 -5.00 -6.42 -19.10
N PRO A 214 -4.81 -6.35 -17.77
CA PRO A 214 -5.44 -5.31 -16.98
C PRO A 214 -5.10 -3.93 -17.58
N PRO A 215 -6.07 -3.05 -17.89
CA PRO A 215 -5.80 -1.80 -18.61
C PRO A 215 -4.70 -0.94 -17.94
N GLN A 216 -4.65 -0.97 -16.61
CA GLN A 216 -3.65 -0.26 -15.83
C GLN A 216 -2.21 -0.78 -16.01
N SER A 217 -2.01 -2.04 -16.42
CA SER A 217 -0.66 -2.59 -16.65
C SER A 217 -0.13 -2.34 -18.05
N VAL A 218 -0.99 -1.93 -18.99
CA VAL A 218 -0.60 -1.70 -20.39
C VAL A 218 0.18 -0.40 -20.51
N ILE A 219 1.40 -0.50 -21.03
CA ILE A 219 2.30 0.62 -21.34
C ILE A 219 2.09 1.06 -22.78
N ALA A 220 1.92 0.12 -23.72
CA ALA A 220 1.68 0.44 -25.12
C ALA A 220 1.05 -0.75 -25.85
N THR A 221 0.40 -0.48 -26.97
CA THR A 221 0.03 -1.52 -27.94
C THR A 221 1.16 -1.67 -28.95
N VAL A 222 1.73 -2.85 -29.06
CA VAL A 222 2.83 -3.16 -29.95
C VAL A 222 2.33 -3.81 -31.24
N ARG A 223 2.64 -3.21 -32.39
CA ARG A 223 2.39 -3.77 -33.72
C ARG A 223 3.65 -4.47 -34.21
N ARG A 224 3.53 -5.75 -34.54
CA ARG A 224 4.65 -6.56 -35.05
C ARG A 224 4.65 -6.60 -36.57
N ALA A 225 5.82 -6.84 -37.18
CA ALA A 225 6.00 -6.91 -38.63
C ALA A 225 5.08 -7.90 -39.37
N GLY A 226 4.52 -8.90 -38.68
CA GLY A 226 3.54 -9.86 -39.23
C GLY A 226 2.06 -9.45 -39.11
N GLY A 227 1.76 -8.21 -38.70
CA GLY A 227 0.40 -7.70 -38.55
C GLY A 227 -0.31 -8.09 -37.24
N SER A 228 0.30 -8.97 -36.42
CA SER A 228 -0.20 -9.28 -35.08
C SER A 228 0.02 -8.10 -34.11
N GLN A 229 -0.93 -7.87 -33.23
CA GLN A 229 -0.81 -6.91 -32.12
C GLN A 229 -0.60 -7.64 -30.79
N ALA A 230 0.18 -7.01 -29.90
CA ALA A 230 0.38 -7.46 -28.52
C ALA A 230 0.38 -6.24 -27.59
N ALA A 231 0.08 -6.43 -26.31
CA ALA A 231 0.23 -5.39 -25.31
C ALA A 231 1.64 -5.46 -24.71
N LEU A 232 2.37 -4.34 -24.69
CA LEU A 232 3.53 -4.16 -23.83
C LEU A 232 3.03 -3.81 -22.44
N VAL A 233 3.32 -4.65 -21.45
CA VAL A 233 2.78 -4.52 -20.10
C VAL A 233 3.89 -4.49 -19.05
N ASP A 234 3.56 -3.95 -17.88
CA ASP A 234 4.33 -4.18 -16.66
C ASP A 234 4.25 -5.66 -16.27
N ALA A 235 5.38 -6.36 -16.37
CA ALA A 235 5.48 -7.81 -16.17
C ALA A 235 5.02 -8.28 -14.77
N LEU A 236 5.04 -7.41 -13.74
CA LEU A 236 4.55 -7.78 -12.42
C LEU A 236 3.01 -7.90 -12.35
N SER A 237 2.31 -7.38 -13.36
CA SER A 237 0.85 -7.50 -13.48
C SER A 237 0.43 -8.68 -14.35
N ASP A 238 1.34 -9.23 -15.15
CA ASP A 238 1.10 -10.41 -15.98
C ASP A 238 1.49 -11.69 -15.21
N PRO A 239 0.56 -12.65 -15.01
CA PRO A 239 0.86 -13.90 -14.32
C PRO A 239 1.97 -14.71 -15.00
N ALA A 240 2.03 -14.77 -16.33
CA ALA A 240 3.03 -15.59 -17.02
C ALA A 240 4.45 -15.01 -16.84
N ALA A 241 4.60 -13.71 -17.00
CA ALA A 241 5.85 -12.98 -16.77
C ALA A 241 6.29 -13.03 -15.31
N SER A 242 5.35 -12.94 -14.36
CA SER A 242 5.64 -13.09 -12.94
C SER A 242 6.12 -14.52 -12.60
N ALA A 243 5.53 -15.56 -13.21
CA ALA A 243 6.02 -16.92 -13.05
C ALA A 243 7.45 -17.09 -13.59
N ALA A 244 7.73 -16.52 -14.76
CA ALA A 244 9.08 -16.51 -15.35
C ALA A 244 10.10 -15.77 -14.46
N LEU A 245 9.70 -14.67 -13.83
CA LEU A 245 10.54 -13.95 -12.88
C LEU A 245 10.90 -14.82 -11.66
N LEU A 246 9.93 -15.53 -11.06
CA LEU A 246 10.20 -16.46 -9.97
C LEU A 246 11.14 -17.59 -10.42
N GLU A 247 10.89 -18.17 -11.59
CA GLU A 247 11.68 -19.25 -12.15
C GLU A 247 13.13 -18.81 -12.39
N ALA A 248 13.33 -17.63 -12.96
CA ALA A 248 14.66 -17.07 -13.20
C ALA A 248 15.42 -16.78 -11.89
N VAL A 249 14.74 -16.39 -10.82
CA VAL A 249 15.35 -16.28 -9.48
C VAL A 249 15.71 -17.66 -8.94
N ARG A 250 14.82 -18.65 -9.11
CA ARG A 250 15.00 -20.03 -8.63
C ARG A 250 16.16 -20.75 -9.29
N THR A 251 16.33 -20.61 -10.60
CA THR A 251 17.40 -21.25 -11.38
C THR A 251 18.73 -20.49 -11.31
N GLY A 252 18.73 -19.30 -10.69
CA GLY A 252 19.92 -18.46 -10.63
C GLY A 252 20.31 -17.86 -11.99
N THR A 253 19.31 -17.57 -12.84
CA THR A 253 19.53 -16.97 -14.16
C THR A 253 20.39 -15.71 -14.04
N ARG A 254 21.35 -15.59 -14.96
CA ARG A 254 22.23 -14.42 -15.09
C ARG A 254 22.16 -13.89 -16.49
N SER A 255 21.99 -12.58 -16.62
CA SER A 255 21.95 -11.93 -17.92
C SER A 255 22.72 -10.63 -17.94
N LYS A 256 23.49 -10.40 -19.01
CA LYS A 256 24.34 -9.23 -19.17
C LYS A 256 23.59 -8.13 -19.94
N GLY A 257 23.64 -6.92 -19.40
CA GLY A 257 23.23 -5.69 -20.03
C GLY A 257 24.38 -4.68 -20.17
N ALA A 258 24.07 -3.50 -20.71
CA ALA A 258 24.98 -2.37 -20.76
C ALA A 258 25.27 -1.79 -19.35
N THR A 259 24.25 -1.72 -18.50
CA THR A 259 24.30 -1.16 -17.13
C THR A 259 24.88 -2.13 -16.11
N GLY A 260 24.77 -3.43 -16.34
CA GLY A 260 25.26 -4.43 -15.40
C GLY A 260 24.82 -5.84 -15.75
N THR A 261 25.03 -6.78 -14.82
CA THR A 261 24.53 -8.15 -14.91
C THR A 261 23.37 -8.32 -13.95
N LEU A 262 22.19 -8.70 -14.46
CA LEU A 262 21.11 -9.18 -13.62
C LEU A 262 21.42 -10.59 -13.13
N ALA A 263 21.19 -10.83 -11.85
CA ALA A 263 21.41 -12.14 -11.24
C ALA A 263 20.29 -12.47 -10.24
N GLY A 264 19.60 -13.58 -10.49
CA GLY A 264 18.73 -14.23 -9.52
C GLY A 264 19.55 -15.03 -8.51
N THR A 265 19.10 -15.09 -7.26
CA THR A 265 19.64 -15.99 -6.23
C THR A 265 18.50 -16.53 -5.39
N ALA A 266 18.47 -17.84 -5.14
CA ALA A 266 17.48 -18.48 -4.30
C ALA A 266 18.12 -19.48 -3.34
N ARG A 267 17.50 -19.68 -2.18
CA ARG A 267 17.85 -20.75 -1.25
C ARG A 267 17.33 -22.09 -1.78
N PRO A 268 18.04 -23.20 -1.50
CA PRO A 268 17.54 -24.54 -1.80
C PRO A 268 16.17 -24.79 -1.17
N GLY A 269 15.29 -25.46 -1.90
CA GLY A 269 13.94 -25.80 -1.41
C GLY A 269 12.93 -24.65 -1.41
N ILE A 270 13.24 -23.55 -2.11
CA ILE A 270 12.29 -22.46 -2.37
C ILE A 270 10.92 -23.00 -2.83
N PRO A 271 9.82 -22.64 -2.15
CA PRO A 271 8.47 -23.06 -2.53
C PRO A 271 8.07 -22.63 -3.94
N GLN A 272 7.15 -23.36 -4.55
CA GLN A 272 6.46 -22.92 -5.76
C GLN A 272 5.11 -22.28 -5.42
N GLY A 273 4.54 -21.54 -6.36
CA GLY A 273 3.20 -21.01 -6.23
C GLY A 273 2.75 -20.27 -7.48
N GLU A 274 1.44 -20.21 -7.69
CA GLU A 274 0.86 -19.42 -8.78
C GLU A 274 0.97 -17.92 -8.47
N PRO A 275 1.47 -17.10 -9.41
CA PRO A 275 1.61 -15.66 -9.21
C PRO A 275 0.26 -14.95 -9.19
N ARG A 276 0.11 -14.02 -8.26
CA ARG A 276 -1.05 -13.13 -8.14
C ARG A 276 -0.57 -11.74 -7.73
N PRO A 277 -1.08 -10.68 -8.37
CA PRO A 277 -0.79 -9.31 -7.94
C PRO A 277 -1.18 -9.12 -6.46
N TYR A 278 -0.26 -8.60 -5.65
CA TYR A 278 -0.51 -8.42 -4.23
C TYR A 278 -1.16 -7.05 -3.98
N LYS A 279 -2.42 -7.07 -3.54
CA LYS A 279 -3.28 -5.86 -3.47
C LYS A 279 -3.37 -5.19 -2.09
N GLN A 280 -2.67 -5.67 -1.06
CA GLN A 280 -2.65 -4.98 0.23
C GLN A 280 -1.92 -3.63 0.12
N GLU A 281 -2.21 -2.67 1.02
CA GLU A 281 -1.54 -1.36 1.10
C GLU A 281 -0.03 -1.51 1.36
N HIS A 282 0.73 -1.83 0.32
CA HIS A 282 2.18 -1.83 0.30
C HIS A 282 2.65 -0.78 -0.70
N HIS A 283 3.71 -0.08 -0.33
CA HIS A 283 4.30 0.94 -1.18
C HIS A 283 5.18 0.35 -2.30
N ALA A 284 5.47 -0.95 -2.24
CA ALA A 284 6.29 -1.66 -3.21
C ALA A 284 5.43 -2.46 -4.20
N ALA A 285 5.86 -2.52 -5.45
CA ALA A 285 5.23 -3.39 -6.43
C ALA A 285 5.51 -4.85 -6.02
N SER A 286 4.46 -5.62 -5.74
CA SER A 286 4.60 -6.92 -5.07
C SER A 286 3.78 -8.00 -5.76
N VAL A 287 4.33 -9.21 -5.80
CA VAL A 287 3.68 -10.41 -6.37
C VAL A 287 3.68 -11.49 -5.30
N GLN A 288 2.50 -12.05 -5.03
CA GLN A 288 2.34 -13.21 -4.16
C GLN A 288 2.39 -14.49 -5.02
N TYR A 289 3.09 -15.53 -4.57
CA TYR A 289 3.10 -16.83 -5.23
C TYR A 289 2.50 -17.89 -4.29
N GLY A 290 1.29 -18.34 -4.64
CA GLY A 290 0.49 -19.21 -3.78
C GLY A 290 0.33 -18.62 -2.38
N ASP A 291 0.39 -19.47 -1.35
CA ASP A 291 0.34 -19.05 0.06
C ASP A 291 1.72 -19.14 0.74
N ALA A 292 2.79 -19.20 -0.06
CA ALA A 292 4.13 -19.49 0.43
C ALA A 292 5.13 -18.34 0.28
N LEU A 293 5.01 -17.52 -0.76
CA LEU A 293 6.01 -16.51 -1.10
C LEU A 293 5.41 -15.15 -1.43
N LEU A 294 6.16 -14.11 -1.09
CA LEU A 294 5.89 -12.73 -1.47
C LEU A 294 7.18 -12.13 -2.05
N LEU A 295 7.15 -11.78 -3.33
CA LEU A 295 8.17 -10.97 -3.97
C LEU A 295 7.84 -9.49 -3.76
N LYS A 296 8.81 -8.74 -3.24
CA LYS A 296 8.78 -7.28 -3.23
C LYS A 296 9.77 -6.77 -4.26
N PHE A 297 9.31 -6.01 -5.23
CA PHE A 297 10.13 -5.43 -6.28
C PHE A 297 10.35 -3.94 -6.03
N TYR A 298 11.60 -3.52 -5.97
CA TYR A 298 12.01 -2.14 -5.77
C TYR A 298 12.13 -1.44 -7.12
N ARG A 299 11.15 -0.59 -7.41
CA ARG A 299 11.08 0.13 -8.69
C ARG A 299 12.12 1.23 -8.79
N ARG A 300 12.43 1.93 -7.71
CA ARG A 300 13.49 2.96 -7.67
C ARG A 300 14.80 2.27 -7.31
N LEU A 301 15.85 2.49 -8.10
CA LEU A 301 17.19 2.03 -7.78
C LEU A 301 17.72 2.84 -6.60
N GLY A 302 18.03 2.14 -5.51
CA GLY A 302 18.82 2.67 -4.41
C GLY A 302 20.30 2.42 -4.62
N GLU A 303 21.10 2.83 -3.65
CA GLU A 303 22.53 2.53 -3.62
C GLU A 303 22.73 1.20 -2.89
N GLY A 304 23.47 0.28 -3.52
CA GLY A 304 23.91 -0.97 -2.90
C GLY A 304 22.80 -1.95 -2.51
N VAL A 305 23.14 -2.78 -1.53
CA VAL A 305 22.25 -3.85 -1.03
C VAL A 305 21.15 -3.24 -0.17
N SER A 306 19.89 -3.66 -0.41
CA SER A 306 18.78 -3.16 0.40
C SER A 306 18.91 -3.65 1.85
N PRO A 307 18.56 -2.83 2.85
CA PRO A 307 18.56 -3.27 4.25
C PRO A 307 17.68 -4.51 4.50
N GLU A 308 16.58 -4.68 3.76
CA GLU A 308 15.73 -5.88 3.89
C GLU A 308 16.47 -7.16 3.48
N LEU A 309 17.29 -7.09 2.42
CA LEU A 309 18.12 -8.20 1.98
C LEU A 309 19.27 -8.48 2.94
N GLU A 310 19.97 -7.43 3.39
CA GLU A 310 21.09 -7.53 4.34
C GLU A 310 20.64 -8.10 5.69
N ILE A 311 19.63 -7.50 6.32
CA ILE A 311 19.02 -7.96 7.58
C ILE A 311 18.43 -9.36 7.40
N GLY A 312 17.77 -9.63 6.27
CA GLY A 312 17.19 -10.94 5.98
C GLY A 312 18.23 -12.06 5.88
N ARG A 313 19.39 -11.79 5.28
CA ARG A 313 20.54 -12.72 5.24
C ARG A 313 21.08 -12.96 6.64
N ALA A 314 21.37 -11.89 7.39
CA ALA A 314 21.91 -11.98 8.74
C ALA A 314 20.98 -12.77 9.69
N LEU A 315 19.67 -12.51 9.67
CA LEU A 315 18.69 -13.24 10.48
C LEU A 315 18.56 -14.71 10.03
N GLY A 316 18.58 -14.96 8.73
CA GLY A 316 18.51 -16.32 8.19
C GLY A 316 19.67 -17.21 8.64
N GLU A 317 20.84 -16.61 8.88
CA GLU A 317 22.05 -17.30 9.35
C GLU A 317 22.13 -17.39 10.87
N ARG A 318 21.90 -16.26 11.57
CA ARG A 318 22.13 -16.13 13.02
C ARG A 318 20.94 -16.53 13.88
N ALA A 319 19.72 -16.30 13.38
CA ALA A 319 18.49 -16.50 14.13
C ALA A 319 17.37 -17.06 13.23
N PRO A 320 17.51 -18.28 12.70
CA PRO A 320 16.54 -18.87 11.77
C PRO A 320 15.14 -19.07 12.37
N SER A 321 15.02 -19.07 13.71
CA SER A 321 13.76 -19.15 14.44
C SER A 321 13.16 -17.78 14.79
N ALA A 322 13.80 -16.67 14.40
CA ALA A 322 13.26 -15.34 14.61
C ALA A 322 11.87 -15.24 13.94
N PRO A 323 10.90 -14.55 14.56
CA PRO A 323 9.53 -14.45 14.05
C PRO A 323 9.42 -13.41 12.93
N VAL A 324 10.28 -13.55 11.91
CA VAL A 324 10.33 -12.73 10.71
C VAL A 324 10.03 -13.62 9.49
N PRO A 325 9.48 -13.05 8.41
CA PRO A 325 9.34 -13.77 7.15
C PRO A 325 10.71 -14.30 6.68
N PRO A 326 10.85 -15.61 6.39
CA PRO A 326 12.12 -16.16 5.93
C PRO A 326 12.50 -15.57 4.56
N LEU A 327 13.75 -15.15 4.41
CA LEU A 327 14.30 -14.77 3.11
C LEU A 327 14.56 -16.05 2.29
N TRP A 328 13.98 -16.11 1.09
CA TRP A 328 14.11 -17.21 0.14
C TRP A 328 14.97 -16.88 -1.07
N GLY A 329 15.09 -15.62 -1.44
CA GLY A 329 15.88 -15.23 -2.61
C GLY A 329 15.90 -13.73 -2.87
N SER A 330 16.64 -13.35 -3.90
CA SER A 330 16.75 -11.96 -4.35
C SER A 330 17.02 -11.87 -5.85
N LEU A 331 16.70 -10.71 -6.42
CA LEU A 331 17.17 -10.28 -7.73
C LEU A 331 18.06 -9.06 -7.54
N GLU A 332 19.27 -9.11 -8.10
CA GLU A 332 20.25 -8.02 -8.01
C GLU A 332 20.70 -7.56 -9.39
N LEU A 333 20.90 -6.25 -9.56
CA LEU A 333 21.66 -5.67 -10.67
C LEU A 333 23.10 -5.47 -10.21
N ARG A 334 24.05 -6.17 -10.83
CA ARG A 334 25.47 -6.06 -10.54
C ARG A 334 26.13 -5.13 -11.56
N PRO A 335 26.35 -3.85 -11.23
CA PRO A 335 26.98 -2.92 -12.17
C PRO A 335 28.42 -3.34 -12.47
N ARG A 336 29.00 -2.79 -13.55
CA ARG A 336 30.42 -3.08 -13.91
C ARG A 336 31.41 -2.59 -12.85
N ARG A 337 31.03 -1.56 -12.10
CA ARG A 337 31.77 -0.96 -10.98
C ARG A 337 30.76 -0.58 -9.89
N GLY A 338 31.16 -0.72 -8.64
CA GLY A 338 30.29 -0.48 -7.49
C GLY A 338 29.64 -1.76 -6.95
N GLU A 339 28.81 -1.59 -5.93
CA GLU A 339 28.15 -2.68 -5.23
C GLU A 339 26.92 -3.19 -5.99
N PRO A 340 26.52 -4.47 -5.77
CA PRO A 340 25.25 -4.98 -6.26
C PRO A 340 24.07 -4.14 -5.74
N ILE A 341 23.14 -3.81 -6.64
CA ILE A 341 21.92 -3.08 -6.30
C ILE A 341 20.78 -4.07 -6.19
N THR A 342 20.05 -4.08 -5.07
CA THR A 342 18.90 -4.98 -4.91
C THR A 342 17.70 -4.50 -5.72
N LEU A 343 17.17 -5.36 -6.58
CA LEU A 343 15.94 -5.09 -7.35
C LEU A 343 14.71 -5.76 -6.77
N ALA A 344 14.86 -6.92 -6.14
CA ALA A 344 13.77 -7.59 -5.48
C ALA A 344 14.23 -8.49 -4.34
N THR A 345 13.38 -8.64 -3.33
CA THR A 345 13.50 -9.65 -2.27
C THR A 345 12.34 -10.62 -2.38
N LEU A 346 12.62 -11.89 -2.11
CA LEU A 346 11.62 -12.95 -2.07
C LEU A 346 11.53 -13.48 -0.64
N LEU A 347 10.41 -13.23 0.02
CA LEU A 347 10.16 -13.53 1.43
C LEU A 347 9.09 -14.61 1.55
N GLY A 348 9.06 -15.31 2.69
CA GLY A 348 7.93 -16.16 3.05
C GLY A 348 6.66 -15.34 3.20
N TYR A 349 5.57 -15.79 2.60
CA TYR A 349 4.26 -15.16 2.78
C TYR A 349 3.70 -15.51 4.16
N VAL A 350 3.27 -14.49 4.90
CA VAL A 350 2.67 -14.66 6.23
C VAL A 350 1.23 -14.18 6.18
N PRO A 351 0.24 -15.10 6.14
CA PRO A 351 -1.17 -14.73 6.23
C PRO A 351 -1.45 -13.95 7.51
N ASN A 352 -2.08 -12.79 7.37
CA ASN A 352 -2.37 -11.90 8.49
C ASN A 352 -3.69 -11.16 8.27
N GLN A 353 -4.31 -10.72 9.37
CA GLN A 353 -5.59 -9.98 9.35
C GLN A 353 -5.40 -8.45 9.38
N GLY A 354 -4.17 -7.97 9.11
CA GLY A 354 -3.84 -6.54 9.12
C GLY A 354 -2.54 -6.24 9.88
N SER A 355 -2.29 -4.95 10.11
CA SER A 355 -1.09 -4.46 10.79
C SER A 355 -1.35 -4.10 12.25
N ALA A 356 -0.27 -4.07 13.05
CA ALA A 356 -0.33 -3.58 14.43
C ALA A 356 -0.93 -2.16 14.49
N TRP A 357 -0.64 -1.30 13.52
CA TRP A 357 -1.25 0.03 13.43
C TRP A 357 -2.78 -0.01 13.38
N HIS A 358 -3.35 -0.85 12.50
CA HIS A 358 -4.80 -1.00 12.39
C HIS A 358 -5.38 -1.57 13.69
N PHE A 359 -4.76 -2.60 14.24
CA PHE A 359 -5.16 -3.20 15.51
C PHE A 359 -5.20 -2.18 16.66
N PHE A 360 -4.11 -1.44 16.89
CA PHE A 360 -4.03 -0.46 17.98
C PHE A 360 -4.94 0.74 17.78
N ARG A 361 -5.19 1.17 16.54
CA ARG A 361 -6.18 2.23 16.26
C ARG A 361 -7.59 1.80 16.62
N GLU A 362 -7.94 0.55 16.33
CA GLU A 362 -9.24 0.00 16.69
C GLU A 362 -9.37 -0.19 18.21
N GLU A 363 -8.33 -0.71 18.88
CA GLU A 363 -8.32 -0.80 20.34
C GLU A 363 -8.35 0.57 21.03
N LEU A 364 -7.72 1.60 20.45
CA LEU A 364 -7.81 2.96 20.96
C LEU A 364 -9.24 3.52 20.87
N ARG A 365 -9.96 3.20 19.79
CA ARG A 365 -11.39 3.57 19.65
C ARG A 365 -12.23 2.89 20.74
N ARG A 366 -12.04 1.58 20.93
CA ARG A 366 -12.72 0.80 21.96
C ARG A 366 -12.37 1.26 23.38
N TYR A 367 -11.11 1.66 23.61
CA TYR A 367 -10.67 2.27 24.86
C TYR A 367 -11.50 3.52 25.18
N PHE A 368 -11.66 4.44 24.23
CA PHE A 368 -12.47 5.64 24.46
C PHE A 368 -13.94 5.29 24.71
N GLU A 369 -14.51 4.32 24.00
CA GLU A 369 -15.87 3.84 24.24
C GLU A 369 -16.04 3.29 25.67
N ARG A 370 -15.12 2.42 26.12
CA ARG A 370 -15.10 1.89 27.50
C ARG A 370 -14.91 3.00 28.53
N ALA A 371 -13.97 3.91 28.32
CA ALA A 371 -13.69 5.01 29.24
C ALA A 371 -14.85 6.00 29.38
N LEU A 372 -15.64 6.19 28.31
CA LEU A 372 -16.84 7.03 28.32
C LEU A 372 -18.01 6.34 29.03
N ALA A 373 -18.11 5.02 28.93
CA ALA A 373 -19.11 4.21 29.61
C ALA A 373 -18.78 3.93 31.08
N THR A 374 -17.51 4.00 31.49
CA THR A 374 -17.11 3.73 32.88
C THR A 374 -17.56 4.87 33.81
N PRO A 375 -18.33 4.58 34.89
CA PRO A 375 -18.68 5.54 35.94
C PRO A 375 -17.43 6.23 36.54
N ARG A 376 -17.55 7.50 36.96
CA ARG A 376 -16.38 8.31 37.38
C ARG A 376 -15.63 7.72 38.58
N ASP A 377 -16.35 7.10 39.49
CA ASP A 377 -15.87 6.41 40.70
C ASP A 377 -15.08 5.13 40.38
N LEU A 378 -15.34 4.51 39.23
CA LEU A 378 -14.63 3.32 38.76
C LEU A 378 -13.48 3.65 37.79
N LYS A 379 -13.23 4.93 37.50
CA LYS A 379 -12.12 5.33 36.63
C LYS A 379 -10.79 5.22 37.38
N PRO A 380 -9.72 4.78 36.70
CA PRO A 380 -8.39 4.79 37.30
C PRO A 380 -8.00 6.21 37.70
N SER A 381 -7.40 6.33 38.88
CA SER A 381 -6.85 7.58 39.38
C SER A 381 -5.76 8.11 38.45
N ALA A 382 -5.69 9.43 38.32
CA ALA A 382 -4.63 10.08 37.55
C ALA A 382 -3.27 9.71 38.16
N ARG A 383 -2.38 9.17 37.33
CA ARG A 383 -1.01 8.91 37.72
C ARG A 383 -0.25 10.23 37.79
N THR A 384 0.63 10.36 38.78
CA THR A 384 1.58 11.46 38.86
C THR A 384 2.44 11.49 37.60
N PRO A 385 2.66 12.65 36.95
CA PRO A 385 3.58 12.75 35.83
C PRO A 385 4.95 12.22 36.22
N SER A 386 5.51 11.35 35.38
CA SER A 386 6.78 10.66 35.61
C SER A 386 7.44 10.38 34.27
N SER A 387 8.69 9.89 34.27
CA SER A 387 9.37 9.57 33.03
C SER A 387 8.76 8.34 32.36
N VAL A 388 8.99 8.18 31.05
CA VAL A 388 8.53 6.99 30.31
C VAL A 388 9.15 5.71 30.87
N LEU A 389 10.38 5.78 31.38
CA LEU A 389 11.09 4.65 31.99
C LEU A 389 10.45 4.25 33.32
N ASP A 390 10.16 5.21 34.19
CA ASP A 390 9.47 4.95 35.45
C ASP A 390 8.08 4.32 35.23
N PHE A 391 7.36 4.78 34.19
CA PHE A 391 6.08 4.18 33.82
C PHE A 391 6.19 2.77 33.25
N ALA A 392 7.31 2.42 32.61
CA ALA A 392 7.54 1.09 32.06
C ALA A 392 7.78 0.05 33.18
N GLU A 393 8.40 0.46 34.29
CA GLU A 393 8.63 -0.39 35.45
C GLU A 393 7.40 -0.50 36.37
N ALA A 394 6.50 0.49 36.34
CA ALA A 394 5.33 0.52 37.20
C ALA A 394 4.20 -0.42 36.73
N GLU A 395 3.64 -1.20 37.65
CA GLU A 395 2.46 -2.02 37.37
C GLU A 395 1.24 -1.19 36.93
N VAL A 396 0.64 -1.55 35.81
CA VAL A 396 -0.61 -0.93 35.33
C VAL A 396 -1.74 -1.24 36.33
N PRO A 397 -2.48 -0.25 36.87
CA PRO A 397 -3.58 -0.49 37.80
C PRO A 397 -4.67 -1.37 37.20
N SER A 398 -5.34 -2.20 38.02
CA SER A 398 -6.39 -3.13 37.56
C SER A 398 -7.50 -2.43 36.77
N ALA A 399 -8.03 -1.31 37.28
CA ALA A 399 -9.04 -0.50 36.61
C ALA A 399 -8.58 0.01 35.22
N ALA A 400 -7.28 0.32 35.05
CA ALA A 400 -6.75 0.71 33.75
C ALA A 400 -6.57 -0.50 32.82
N ARG A 401 -6.21 -1.68 33.34
CA ARG A 401 -6.10 -2.92 32.54
C ARG A 401 -7.43 -3.29 31.90
N GLU A 402 -8.53 -3.17 32.63
CA GLU A 402 -9.88 -3.46 32.11
C GLU A 402 -10.25 -2.56 30.92
N ILE A 403 -9.95 -1.25 31.02
CA ILE A 403 -10.27 -0.29 29.96
C ILE A 403 -9.31 -0.45 28.77
N LEU A 404 -8.05 -0.80 29.00
CA LEU A 404 -7.07 -1.03 27.93
C LEU A 404 -7.28 -2.37 27.21
N GLY A 405 -7.89 -3.36 27.86
CA GLY A 405 -8.25 -4.64 27.25
C GLY A 405 -7.05 -5.40 26.69
N SER A 406 -7.22 -6.02 25.52
CA SER A 406 -6.18 -6.85 24.87
C SER A 406 -4.98 -6.06 24.34
N SER A 407 -5.07 -4.73 24.25
CA SER A 407 -4.00 -3.88 23.74
C SER A 407 -2.70 -4.00 24.55
N LEU A 408 -2.78 -4.19 25.87
CA LEU A 408 -1.61 -4.35 26.74
C LEU A 408 -0.86 -5.66 26.46
N ALA A 409 -1.58 -6.77 26.25
CA ALA A 409 -0.97 -8.05 25.93
C ALA A 409 -0.29 -8.01 24.56
N ALA A 410 -0.93 -7.38 23.57
CA ALA A 410 -0.36 -7.16 22.25
C ALA A 410 0.90 -6.27 22.32
N ALA A 411 0.87 -5.18 23.11
CA ALA A 411 2.01 -4.29 23.27
C ALA A 411 3.20 -5.00 23.94
N ARG A 412 2.94 -5.80 24.97
CA ARG A 412 3.95 -6.63 25.62
C ARG A 412 4.56 -7.65 24.65
N LEU A 413 3.73 -8.31 23.83
CA LEU A 413 4.22 -9.25 22.82
C LEU A 413 5.09 -8.54 21.78
N LEU A 414 4.66 -7.38 21.28
CA LEU A 414 5.47 -6.58 20.34
C LEU A 414 6.82 -6.20 20.96
N GLY A 415 6.83 -5.67 22.19
CA GLY A 415 8.07 -5.33 22.89
C GLY A 415 9.02 -6.53 23.02
N LYS A 416 8.47 -7.71 23.38
CA LYS A 416 9.26 -8.95 23.43
C LYS A 416 9.82 -9.32 22.07
N ARG A 417 9.01 -9.30 21.00
CA ARG A 417 9.47 -9.65 19.64
C ARG A 417 10.50 -8.67 19.09
N THR A 418 10.37 -7.38 19.41
CA THR A 418 11.36 -6.37 19.06
C THR A 418 12.69 -6.62 19.80
N ALA A 419 12.64 -6.95 21.10
CA ALA A 419 13.84 -7.28 21.85
C ALA A 419 14.55 -8.54 21.33
N GLU A 420 13.79 -9.61 21.04
CA GLU A 420 14.32 -10.82 20.40
C GLU A 420 14.99 -10.52 19.05
N LEU A 421 14.40 -9.61 18.25
CA LEU A 421 14.98 -9.20 16.98
C LEU A 421 16.28 -8.41 17.17
N HIS A 422 16.33 -7.49 18.14
CA HIS A 422 17.57 -6.75 18.45
C HIS A 422 18.68 -7.69 18.91
N ASP A 423 18.38 -8.62 19.81
CA ASP A 423 19.33 -9.63 20.30
C ASP A 423 19.87 -10.50 19.17
N ALA A 424 18.99 -10.91 18.24
CA ALA A 424 19.36 -11.69 17.06
C ALA A 424 20.26 -10.93 16.06
N LEU A 425 20.15 -9.60 15.99
CA LEU A 425 20.90 -8.78 15.05
C LEU A 425 22.25 -8.36 15.59
N LEU A 426 22.37 -8.13 16.90
CA LEU A 426 23.60 -7.67 17.53
C LEU A 426 24.75 -8.63 17.27
N SER A 427 25.80 -8.14 16.60
CA SER A 427 27.00 -8.91 16.29
C SER A 427 28.22 -8.02 16.44
N PRO A 428 28.95 -8.09 17.57
CA PRO A 428 30.11 -7.23 17.83
C PRO A 428 31.23 -7.37 16.79
N ASP A 429 31.36 -8.55 16.18
CA ASP A 429 32.41 -8.88 15.21
C ASP A 429 32.05 -8.46 13.77
N ASP A 430 30.82 -7.98 13.54
CA ASP A 430 30.36 -7.51 12.24
C ASP A 430 30.07 -6.00 12.32
N PRO A 431 30.90 -5.13 11.72
CA PRO A 431 30.72 -3.68 11.78
C PRO A 431 29.33 -3.20 11.32
N ALA A 432 28.65 -3.91 10.41
CA ALA A 432 27.31 -3.53 9.96
C ALA A 432 26.22 -3.76 11.03
N PHE A 433 26.52 -4.57 12.04
CA PHE A 433 25.60 -4.99 13.10
C PHE A 433 26.18 -4.78 14.52
N ALA A 434 27.31 -4.10 14.63
CA ALA A 434 27.90 -3.73 15.89
C ALA A 434 27.10 -2.58 16.54
N ALA A 435 26.97 -2.62 17.87
CA ALA A 435 26.32 -1.53 18.59
C ALA A 435 27.21 -0.29 18.60
N GLU A 436 26.66 0.85 18.17
CA GLU A 436 27.34 2.14 18.23
C GLU A 436 26.77 3.03 19.34
N PRO A 437 27.62 3.81 20.04
CA PRO A 437 27.16 4.71 21.08
C PRO A 437 26.37 5.89 20.50
N TYR A 438 25.14 6.08 20.97
CA TYR A 438 24.32 7.23 20.60
C TYR A 438 24.88 8.52 21.21
N SER A 439 25.49 9.36 20.37
CA SER A 439 26.33 10.47 20.81
C SER A 439 25.54 11.76 21.08
N ALA A 440 26.18 12.71 21.77
CA ALA A 440 25.63 14.07 21.92
C ALA A 440 25.51 14.80 20.57
N HIS A 441 26.29 14.41 19.56
CA HIS A 441 26.17 14.97 18.21
C HIS A 441 24.88 14.49 17.54
N ASP A 442 24.56 13.20 17.66
CA ASP A 442 23.33 12.62 17.12
C ASP A 442 22.09 13.27 17.74
N GLN A 443 22.10 13.46 19.06
CA GLN A 443 21.05 14.16 19.79
C GLN A 443 20.82 15.59 19.26
N ARG A 444 21.91 16.34 19.02
CA ARG A 444 21.84 17.70 18.46
C ARG A 444 21.33 17.66 17.02
N SER A 445 21.80 16.73 16.21
CA SER A 445 21.38 16.57 14.81
C SER A 445 19.87 16.32 14.70
N ILE A 446 19.35 15.39 15.50
CA ILE A 446 17.91 15.11 15.57
C ILE A 446 17.14 16.34 16.06
N TYR A 447 17.61 16.99 17.12
CA TYR A 447 16.97 18.19 17.66
C TYR A 447 16.88 19.32 16.63
N GLN A 448 17.98 19.63 15.95
CA GLN A 448 18.03 20.67 14.92
C GLN A 448 17.12 20.32 13.73
N THR A 449 17.13 19.07 13.29
CA THR A 449 16.24 18.60 12.22
C THR A 449 14.77 18.79 12.59
N LYS A 450 14.37 18.43 13.81
CA LYS A 450 13.00 18.62 14.29
C LYS A 450 12.62 20.09 14.43
N ARG A 451 13.55 20.92 14.90
CA ARG A 451 13.36 22.38 15.02
C ARG A 451 13.16 23.06 13.66
N ASN A 452 13.82 22.59 12.61
CA ASN A 452 13.69 23.18 11.27
C ASN A 452 12.42 22.72 10.51
N LEU A 453 11.73 21.70 11.00
CA LEU A 453 10.47 21.19 10.45
C LEU A 453 9.22 21.87 11.04
N THR A 454 9.39 22.63 12.13
CA THR A 454 8.36 23.48 12.77
C THR A 454 8.62 24.93 12.44
#